data_AF-A0A381VDJ6-F1
#
_entry.id   AF-A0A381VDJ6-F1
#
_cell.length_a   1.000
_cell.length_b   1.000
_cell.length_c   1.000
_cell.angle_alpha   90.00
_cell.angle_beta   90.00
_cell.angle_gamma   90.00
#
_symmetry.space_group_name_H-M   'P 1'
#
loop_
_entity.id
_entity.type
_entity.pdbx_description
1 polymer ?
#
loop_
_entity_poly.entity_id
_entity_poly.type
_entity_poly.pdbx_seq_one_letter_code
_entity_poly.pdbx_strand_id
1 'polypeptide(L)' 'MSATDIEALEAFQYCCKLEGIIPALEPSHALAVLKKISKNYSKDKIIVMNMCGRGDKDIFTVAKELKIKL' A
#
# COMPACT_ATOMS: atom_id res chain seq x y z
N MET A 1 15.89 -0.60 -3.64
CA MET A 1 14.70 -0.12 -2.89
C MET A 1 13.86 -1.34 -2.54
N SER A 2 13.38 -1.41 -1.30
CA SER A 2 12.50 -2.48 -0.81
C SER A 2 11.58 -1.93 0.29
N ALA A 3 10.46 -2.60 0.51
CA ALA A 3 9.60 -2.40 1.67
C ALA A 3 9.50 -3.73 2.41
N THR A 4 9.36 -3.68 3.73
CA THR A 4 9.05 -4.87 4.53
C THR A 4 7.54 -5.17 4.47
N ASP A 5 7.14 -6.37 4.87
CA ASP A 5 5.72 -6.75 4.94
C ASP A 5 4.91 -5.81 5.86
N ILE A 6 5.52 -5.35 6.95
CA ILE A 6 4.92 -4.38 7.87
C ILE A 6 4.65 -3.06 7.14
N GLU A 7 5.63 -2.55 6.40
CA GLU A 7 5.49 -1.31 5.65
C GLU A 7 4.46 -1.43 4.53
N ALA A 8 4.38 -2.60 3.89
CA ALA A 8 3.35 -2.89 2.91
C ALA A 8 1.95 -2.91 3.54
N LEU A 9 1.77 -3.53 4.71
CA LEU A 9 0.50 -3.54 5.45
C LEU A 9 0.07 -2.13 5.90
N GLU A 10 1.01 -1.29 6.31
CA GLU A 10 0.73 0.12 6.62
C GLU A 10 0.32 0.90 5.38
N ALA A 11 0.99 0.67 4.24
CA ALA A 11 0.65 1.31 2.97
C ALA A 11 -0.71 0.84 2.43
N PHE A 12 -1.03 -0.45 2.58
CA PHE A 12 -2.35 -1.01 2.29
C PHE A 12 -3.44 -0.25 3.05
N GLN A 13 -3.31 -0.17 4.39
CA GLN A 13 -4.30 0.52 5.23
C GLN A 13 -4.41 2.01 4.88
N TYR A 14 -3.27 2.64 4.58
CA TYR A 14 -3.22 4.04 4.17
C TYR A 14 -4.01 4.29 2.88
N CYS A 15 -3.84 3.43 1.87
CA CYS A 15 -4.58 3.52 0.60
C CYS A 15 -6.09 3.31 0.81
N CYS A 16 -6.46 2.28 1.58
CA CYS A 16 -7.87 2.01 1.93
C CYS A 16 -8.52 3.22 2.61
N LYS A 17 -7.82 3.83 3.57
CA LYS A 17 -8.36 4.93 4.38
C LYS A 17 -8.52 6.24 3.60
N LEU A 18 -7.57 6.57 2.73
CA LEU A 18 -7.58 7.85 2.01
C LEU A 18 -8.31 7.80 0.69
N GLU A 19 -8.14 6.72 -0.07
CA GLU A 19 -8.62 6.63 -1.45
C GLU A 19 -9.82 5.67 -1.60
N GLY A 20 -10.14 4.88 -0.57
CA GLY A 20 -11.17 3.84 -0.67
C GLY A 20 -10.80 2.69 -1.60
N ILE A 21 -9.53 2.60 -1.99
CA ILE A 21 -8.99 1.53 -2.84
C ILE A 21 -8.44 0.44 -1.93
N ILE A 22 -8.80 -0.82 -2.18
CA ILE A 22 -8.24 -2.00 -1.53
C ILE A 22 -7.16 -2.58 -2.44
N PRO A 23 -5.87 -2.20 -2.28
CA PRO A 23 -4.80 -2.70 -3.14
C PRO A 23 -4.45 -4.14 -2.79
N ALA A 24 -3.92 -4.90 -3.76
CA ALA A 24 -3.25 -6.16 -3.41
C ALA A 24 -1.98 -5.90 -2.56
N LEU A 25 -1.45 -6.91 -1.90
CA LEU A 25 -0.24 -6.75 -1.08
C LEU A 25 1.01 -6.43 -1.91
N GLU A 26 1.10 -6.93 -3.14
CA GLU A 26 2.22 -6.67 -4.05
C GLU A 26 2.37 -5.18 -4.43
N PRO A 27 1.33 -4.48 -4.94
CA PRO A 27 1.44 -3.04 -5.19
C PRO A 27 1.54 -2.23 -3.89
N SER A 28 1.08 -2.75 -2.75
CA SER A 28 1.25 -2.07 -1.45
C SER A 28 2.73 -1.90 -1.07
N HIS A 29 3.62 -2.82 -1.48
CA HIS A 29 5.07 -2.65 -1.33
C HIS A 29 5.60 -1.45 -2.11
N ALA A 30 5.15 -1.28 -3.36
CA ALA A 30 5.55 -0.15 -4.18
C ALA A 30 5.02 1.17 -3.60
N LEU A 31 3.80 1.19 -3.06
CA LEU A 31 3.23 2.36 -2.39
C LEU A 31 4.00 2.72 -1.12
N ALA A 32 4.42 1.73 -0.33
CA ALA A 32 5.24 1.94 0.86
C ALA A 32 6.58 2.62 0.52
N VAL A 33 7.27 2.14 -0.53
CA VAL A 33 8.49 2.79 -1.03
C VAL A 33 8.19 4.20 -1.53
N LEU A 34 7.10 4.38 -2.29
CA LEU A 34 6.71 5.66 -2.85
C LEU A 34 6.53 6.73 -1.76
N LYS A 35 5.88 6.39 -0.64
CA LYS A 35 5.72 7.31 0.52
C LYS A 35 7.04 7.77 1.13
N LYS A 36 8.11 6.99 1.00
CA LYS A 36 9.45 7.38 1.48
C LYS A 36 10.15 8.29 0.47
N ILE A 37 10.15 7.90 -0.80
CA ILE A 37 10.91 8.63 -1.83
C ILE A 37 10.20 9.91 -2.30
N SER A 38 8.87 9.99 -2.18
CA SER A 38 8.09 11.16 -2.60
C SER A 38 8.45 12.43 -1.84
N LYS A 39 8.94 12.30 -0.60
CA LYS A 39 9.42 13.41 0.23
C LYS A 39 10.62 14.14 -0.37
N ASN A 40 11.37 13.48 -1.26
CA ASN A 40 12.56 14.04 -1.90
C ASN A 40 12.24 14.72 -3.24
N TYR A 41 10.98 14.69 -3.69
CA TYR A 41 10.55 15.35 -4.91
C TYR A 41 9.79 16.64 -4.59
N SER A 42 9.84 17.58 -5.52
CA SER A 42 9.00 18.78 -5.47
C SER A 42 7.52 18.41 -5.67
N LYS A 43 6.63 19.24 -5.13
CA LYS A 43 5.16 19.00 -5.13
C LYS A 43 4.53 18.98 -6.53
N ASP A 44 5.20 19.55 -7.52
CA ASP A 44 4.80 19.58 -8.94
C ASP A 44 5.26 18.33 -9.71
N LYS A 45 6.08 17.46 -9.11
CA LYS A 45 6.53 16.23 -9.75
C LYS A 45 5.37 15.23 -9.85
N ILE A 46 5.08 14.81 -11.08
CA ILE A 46 4.13 13.72 -11.35
C ILE A 46 4.83 12.38 -11.19
N ILE A 47 4.21 11.46 -10.44
CA ILE A 47 4.67 10.08 -10.28
C ILE A 47 3.57 9.13 -10.70
N VAL A 48 3.92 8.14 -11.51
CA VAL A 48 3.02 7.05 -11.90
C VAL A 48 3.48 5.77 -11.24
N MET A 49 2.58 5.13 -10.51
CA MET A 49 2.82 3.85 -9.84
C MET A 49 1.76 2.86 -10.33
N ASN A 50 2.21 1.66 -10.69
CA ASN A 50 1.33 0.62 -11.21
C ASN A 50 0.58 -0.07 -10.07
N MET A 51 -0.75 -0.03 -10.11
CA MET A 51 -1.63 -0.77 -9.21
C MET A 51 -1.98 -2.13 -9.85
N CYS A 52 -1.06 -3.09 -9.78
CA CYS A 52 -1.14 -4.34 -10.54
C CYS A 52 -2.24 -5.32 -10.09
N GLY A 53 -2.91 -5.07 -8.96
CA GLY A 53 -3.93 -5.97 -8.42
C GLY A 53 -4.78 -5.33 -7.34
N ARG A 54 -5.92 -5.98 -7.07
CA ARG A 54 -6.87 -5.63 -6.01
C ARG A 54 -6.78 -6.62 -4.85
N GLY A 55 -7.01 -6.15 -3.63
CA GLY A 55 -6.79 -6.90 -2.40
C GLY A 55 -7.95 -7.78 -1.93
N ASP A 56 -9.01 -7.96 -2.74
CA ASP A 56 -10.16 -8.81 -2.38
C ASP A 56 -9.73 -10.23 -1.97
N LYS A 57 -8.69 -10.77 -2.64
CA LYS A 57 -8.15 -12.11 -2.36
C LYS A 57 -7.34 -12.14 -1.07
N ASP A 58 -6.76 -11.01 -0.69
CA ASP A 58 -5.83 -10.89 0.43
C ASP A 58 -6.52 -10.52 1.74
N ILE A 59 -7.82 -10.21 1.70
CA ILE A 59 -8.53 -9.59 2.82
C ILE A 59 -8.50 -10.44 4.09
N PHE A 60 -8.58 -11.76 3.97
CA PHE A 60 -8.50 -12.67 5.12
C PHE A 60 -7.09 -12.74 5.70
N THR A 61 -6.07 -12.75 4.85
CA THR A 61 -4.67 -12.72 5.26
C THR A 61 -4.37 -11.41 5.99
N VAL A 62 -4.75 -10.28 5.39
CA VAL A 62 -4.56 -8.96 5.99
C VAL A 62 -5.32 -8.82 7.30
N ALA A 63 -6.58 -9.26 7.37
CA ALA A 63 -7.34 -9.22 8.61
C ALA A 63 -6.69 -10.04 9.73
N LYS A 64 -6.15 -11.22 9.40
CA LYS A 64 -5.40 -12.04 10.35
C LYS A 64 -4.14 -11.33 10.86
N GLU A 65 -3.34 -10.77 9.97
CA GLU A 65 -2.12 -10.04 10.34
C GLU A 65 -2.42 -8.78 11.16
N LEU A 66 -3.50 -8.08 10.82
CA LEU A 66 -3.96 -6.89 11.55
C LEU A 66 -4.78 -7.21 12.81
N LYS A 67 -5.02 -8.49 13.10
CA LYS A 67 -5.87 -8.95 14.22
C LYS A 67 -7.26 -8.31 14.20
N ILE A 68 -7.80 -8.07 13.01
CA ILE A 68 -9.14 -7.55 12.79
C ILE A 68 -10.09 -8.74 12.67
N LYS A 69 -11.21 -8.68 13.36
CA LYS A 69 -12.31 -9.62 13.17
C LYS A 69 -13.16 -9.10 12.00
N LEU A 70 -13.14 -9.83 10.89
CA LEU A 70 -14.05 -9.61 9.76
C LEU A 70 -15.48 -10.05 10.11
#